data_AF-A0A0C2FL46-F1
#
_entry.id   AF-A0A0C2FL46-F1
#
_cell.length_a   1.000
_cell.length_b   1.000
_cell.length_c   1.000
_cell.angle_alpha   90.00
_cell.angle_beta   90.00
_cell.angle_gamma   90.00
#
_symmetry.space_group_name_H-M   'P 1'
#
loop_
_entity.id
_entity.type
_entity.pdbx_description
1 polymer ?
#
loop_
_entity_poly.entity_id
_entity_poly.type
_entity_poly.pdbx_seq_one_letter_code
_entity_poly.pdbx_strand_id
1 'polypeptide(L)'
;MAGNFWQSSHYDQWIFEKQELLRMRSEDLKIYTEEEYQKLMIFWANLIQTLAVEGIQQGHPKTRMQVIATAIVYFKRFYARRSYKDVDPLLIACASVFLASKVEEHGLMSMSNLIKTIPNCLKKWPNLTYDASSKNSGLYDAEFILVEMLDCCLVVYHPYRPLTTMLQDIARDPTVKDFPPFEEQCWK
;
A
#
# COMPACT_ATOMS: atom_id res chain seq x y z
N MET A 1 -2.69 -16.50 -14.21
CA MET A 1 -2.44 -15.13 -14.69
C MET A 1 -1.30 -14.39 -13.95
N ALA A 2 -0.81 -14.87 -12.81
CA ALA A 2 0.30 -14.26 -12.04
C ALA A 2 1.73 -14.49 -12.61
N GLY A 3 1.83 -14.83 -13.90
CA GLY A 3 3.09 -15.30 -14.51
C GLY A 3 3.72 -14.35 -15.53
N ASN A 4 2.96 -13.37 -16.05
CA ASN A 4 3.44 -12.49 -17.12
C ASN A 4 3.08 -11.03 -16.83
N PHE A 5 4.07 -10.27 -16.39
CA PHE A 5 3.93 -8.84 -16.13
C PHE A 5 3.53 -8.07 -17.40
N TRP A 6 4.10 -8.42 -18.56
CA TRP A 6 3.92 -7.69 -19.82
C TRP A 6 2.53 -7.77 -20.43
N GLN A 7 1.74 -8.78 -20.04
CA GLN A 7 0.34 -8.95 -20.45
C GLN A 7 -0.63 -8.63 -19.32
N SER A 8 -0.13 -8.06 -18.21
CA SER A 8 -0.97 -7.75 -17.06
C SER A 8 -1.59 -6.36 -17.16
N SER A 9 -2.74 -6.19 -16.51
CA SER A 9 -3.35 -4.87 -16.38
C SER A 9 -2.47 -3.89 -15.58
N HIS A 10 -1.56 -4.39 -14.74
CA HIS A 10 -0.58 -3.55 -14.07
C HIS A 10 0.31 -2.83 -15.08
N TYR A 11 0.88 -3.56 -16.04
CA TYR A 11 1.76 -2.98 -17.04
C TYR A 11 0.99 -2.04 -17.99
N ASP A 12 -0.17 -2.49 -18.45
CA ASP A 12 -0.93 -1.79 -19.49
C ASP A 12 -1.60 -0.48 -18.98
N GLN A 13 -2.10 -0.46 -17.74
CA GLN A 13 -2.96 0.62 -17.25
C GLN A 13 -2.38 1.42 -16.06
N TRP A 14 -1.39 0.87 -15.36
CA TRP A 14 -0.94 1.42 -14.07
C TRP A 14 0.55 1.79 -14.04
N ILE A 15 1.21 1.80 -15.19
CA ILE A 15 2.55 2.36 -15.38
C ILE A 15 2.39 3.71 -16.07
N PHE A 16 2.64 4.79 -15.32
CA PHE A 16 2.48 6.16 -15.80
C PHE A 16 3.82 6.83 -16.04
N GLU A 17 3.84 7.73 -17.02
CA GLU A 17 4.94 8.68 -17.13
C GLU A 17 4.84 9.75 -16.04
N LYS A 18 5.99 10.32 -15.65
CA LYS A 18 6.04 11.36 -14.61
C LYS A 18 5.16 12.56 -14.97
N GLN A 19 5.13 12.96 -16.24
CA GLN A 19 4.36 14.12 -16.71
C GLN A 19 2.85 13.88 -16.60
N GLU A 20 2.40 12.69 -16.93
CA GLU A 20 0.99 12.30 -16.80
C GLU A 20 0.56 12.31 -15.33
N LEU A 21 1.39 11.74 -14.45
CA LEU A 21 1.14 11.73 -13.01
C LEU A 21 1.05 13.14 -12.41
N LEU A 22 1.91 14.06 -12.85
CA LEU A 22 1.86 15.47 -12.44
C LEU A 22 0.59 16.17 -12.93
N ARG A 23 0.13 15.85 -14.14
CA ARG A 23 -1.13 16.38 -14.69
C ARG A 23 -2.32 15.90 -13.87
N MET A 24 -2.39 14.61 -13.52
CA MET A 24 -3.47 14.07 -12.72
C MET A 24 -3.50 14.67 -11.30
N ARG A 25 -2.33 15.00 -10.74
CA ARG A 25 -2.19 15.64 -9.42
C ARG A 25 -2.32 17.17 -9.42
N SER A 26 -2.61 17.78 -10.57
CA SER A 26 -2.60 19.23 -10.72
C SER A 26 -3.55 19.97 -9.78
N GLU A 27 -4.63 19.33 -9.32
CA GLU A 27 -5.55 19.90 -8.34
C GLU A 27 -4.98 19.95 -6.93
N ASP A 28 -4.32 18.87 -6.49
CA ASP A 28 -3.67 18.80 -5.18
C ASP A 28 -2.43 19.70 -5.11
N LEU A 29 -1.71 19.82 -6.22
CA LEU A 29 -0.53 20.68 -6.34
C LEU A 29 -0.84 22.19 -6.28
N LYS A 30 -2.12 22.59 -6.34
CA LYS A 30 -2.55 23.97 -6.06
C LYS A 30 -2.50 24.30 -4.56
N ILE A 31 -2.45 23.28 -3.71
CA ILE A 31 -2.58 23.40 -2.24
C ILE A 31 -1.28 22.99 -1.58
N TYR A 32 -0.72 21.87 -2.03
CA TYR A 32 0.51 21.29 -1.53
C TYR A 32 1.63 21.52 -2.55
N THR A 33 2.81 21.88 -2.07
CA THR A 33 4.02 21.84 -2.90
C THR A 33 4.36 20.38 -3.26
N GLU A 34 5.18 20.19 -4.29
CA GLU A 34 5.62 18.84 -4.70
C GLU A 34 6.34 18.10 -3.55
N GLU A 35 7.14 18.82 -2.76
CA GLU A 35 7.86 18.27 -1.62
C GLU A 35 6.90 17.83 -0.49
N GLU A 36 5.90 18.65 -0.18
CA GLU A 36 4.87 18.32 0.81
C GLU A 36 4.04 17.12 0.36
N TYR A 37 3.68 17.05 -0.92
CA TYR A 37 2.95 15.92 -1.48
C TYR A 37 3.78 14.62 -1.37
N GLN A 38 5.11 14.69 -1.58
CA GLN A 38 5.99 13.54 -1.36
C GLN A 38 6.04 13.13 0.12
N LYS A 39 6.17 14.08 1.04
CA LYS A 39 6.11 13.81 2.49
C LYS A 39 4.77 13.18 2.89
N LEU A 40 3.67 13.65 2.32
CA LEU A 40 2.33 13.09 2.53
C LEU A 40 2.25 11.64 2.05
N MET A 41 2.77 11.33 0.85
CA MET A 41 2.83 9.96 0.35
C MET A 41 3.67 9.02 1.22
N ILE A 42 4.77 9.51 1.79
CA ILE A 42 5.61 8.74 2.72
C ILE A 42 4.86 8.50 4.04
N PHE A 43 4.22 9.53 4.57
CA PHE A 43 3.41 9.44 5.78
C PHE A 43 2.32 8.36 5.65
N TRP A 44 1.54 8.40 4.56
CA TRP A 44 0.48 7.41 4.35
C TRP A 44 1.01 5.99 4.16
N ALA A 45 2.15 5.81 3.48
CA ALA A 45 2.78 4.50 3.36
C ALA A 45 3.18 3.93 4.73
N ASN A 46 3.78 4.76 5.60
CA ASN A 46 4.15 4.36 6.95
C ASN A 46 2.94 4.06 7.85
N LEU A 47 1.87 4.83 7.69
CA LEU A 47 0.63 4.60 8.41
C LEU A 47 -0.04 3.30 7.97
N ILE A 48 -0.13 3.04 6.66
CA ILE A 48 -0.66 1.78 6.11
C ILE A 48 0.14 0.58 6.62
N GLN A 49 1.47 0.68 6.65
CA GLN A 49 2.33 -0.36 7.21
C GLN A 49 2.02 -0.60 8.70
N THR A 50 1.87 0.47 9.48
CA THR A 50 1.53 0.35 10.91
C THR A 50 0.13 -0.26 11.09
N LEU A 51 -0.87 0.19 10.33
CA LEU A 51 -2.23 -0.35 10.34
C LEU A 51 -2.26 -1.83 10.00
N ALA A 52 -1.52 -2.25 8.97
CA ALA A 52 -1.47 -3.64 8.55
C ALA A 52 -0.77 -4.53 9.58
N VAL A 53 0.24 -4.03 10.31
CA VAL A 53 0.95 -4.79 11.36
C VAL A 53 0.12 -4.87 12.64
N GLU A 54 -0.50 -3.77 13.06
CA GLU A 54 -1.29 -3.69 14.31
C GLU A 54 -2.74 -4.19 14.14
N GLY A 55 -3.23 -4.25 12.90
CA GLY A 55 -4.60 -4.67 12.56
C GLY A 55 -4.88 -6.16 12.77
N ILE A 56 -3.84 -6.99 12.91
CA ILE A 56 -3.98 -8.41 13.18
C ILE A 56 -4.20 -8.65 14.68
N GLN A 57 -5.16 -9.51 15.01
CA GLN A 57 -5.45 -9.89 16.40
C GLN A 57 -4.28 -10.65 17.03
N GLN A 58 -4.07 -10.44 18.32
CA GLN A 58 -3.03 -11.13 19.10
C GLN A 58 -3.19 -12.66 18.97
N GLY A 59 -2.13 -13.35 18.56
CA GLY A 59 -2.12 -14.81 18.36
C GLY A 59 -2.12 -15.28 16.91
N HIS A 60 -2.27 -14.38 15.93
CA HIS A 60 -2.19 -14.70 14.50
C HIS A 60 -0.83 -14.34 13.90
N PRO A 61 -0.42 -14.99 12.78
CA PRO A 61 0.83 -14.68 12.10
C PRO A 61 0.82 -13.23 11.61
N LYS A 62 1.98 -12.57 11.69
CA LYS A 62 2.16 -11.20 11.20
C LYS A 62 1.80 -11.09 9.71
N THR A 63 1.26 -9.94 9.32
CA THR A 63 0.88 -9.64 7.93
C THR A 63 2.09 -9.81 7.02
N ARG A 64 1.90 -10.54 5.91
CA ARG A 64 2.95 -10.72 4.90
C ARG A 64 3.27 -9.38 4.24
N MET A 65 4.55 -9.13 3.98
CA MET A 65 4.99 -7.88 3.33
C MET A 65 4.30 -7.64 1.98
N GLN A 66 3.99 -8.71 1.23
CA GLN A 66 3.25 -8.63 -0.03
C GLN A 66 1.88 -7.95 0.14
N VAL A 67 1.14 -8.28 1.20
CA VAL A 67 -0.16 -7.66 1.51
C VAL A 67 0.00 -6.15 1.74
N ILE A 68 1.01 -5.77 2.53
CA ILE A 68 1.31 -4.37 2.84
C ILE A 68 1.68 -3.61 1.57
N ALA A 69 2.54 -4.20 0.73
CA ALA A 69 2.95 -3.60 -0.53
C ALA A 69 1.77 -3.42 -1.49
N THR A 70 0.89 -4.43 -1.62
CA THR A 70 -0.34 -4.33 -2.43
C THR A 70 -1.24 -3.21 -1.92
N ALA A 71 -1.46 -3.11 -0.60
CA ALA A 71 -2.26 -2.04 0.00
C ALA A 71 -1.69 -0.63 -0.27
N ILE A 72 -0.37 -0.46 -0.15
CA ILE A 72 0.29 0.82 -0.47
C ILE A 72 0.11 1.18 -1.95
N VAL A 73 0.20 0.20 -2.85
CA VAL A 73 -0.02 0.42 -4.29
C VAL A 73 -1.47 0.81 -4.57
N TYR A 74 -2.46 0.15 -3.98
CA TYR A 74 -3.87 0.54 -4.11
C TYR A 74 -4.11 1.98 -3.67
N PHE A 75 -3.60 2.35 -2.50
CA PHE A 75 -3.71 3.71 -1.99
C PHE A 75 -3.08 4.73 -2.94
N LYS A 76 -1.87 4.46 -3.45
CA LYS A 76 -1.19 5.34 -4.40
C LYS A 76 -1.92 5.43 -5.74
N ARG A 77 -2.49 4.34 -6.24
CA ARG A 77 -3.28 4.30 -7.47
C ARG A 77 -4.56 5.12 -7.34
N PHE A 78 -5.24 5.01 -6.21
CA PHE A 78 -6.44 5.79 -5.91
C PHE A 78 -6.16 7.29 -5.96
N TYR A 79 -5.18 7.77 -5.18
CA TYR A 79 -4.81 9.19 -5.12
C TYR A 79 -3.94 9.66 -6.30
N ALA A 80 -3.60 8.78 -7.25
CA ALA A 80 -3.07 9.20 -8.53
C ALA A 80 -4.18 9.75 -9.44
N ARG A 81 -5.42 9.25 -9.30
CA ARG A 81 -6.58 9.66 -10.12
C ARG A 81 -7.58 10.55 -9.39
N ARG A 82 -7.58 10.54 -8.05
CA ARG A 82 -8.47 11.35 -7.20
C ARG A 82 -7.69 12.30 -6.32
N SER A 83 -8.32 13.43 -5.98
CA SER A 83 -7.76 14.38 -5.02
C SER A 83 -7.88 13.85 -3.60
N TYR A 84 -6.96 14.24 -2.72
CA TYR A 84 -7.06 13.98 -1.28
C TYR A 84 -8.29 14.60 -0.61
N LYS A 85 -8.99 15.53 -1.29
CA LYS A 85 -10.23 16.15 -0.80
C LYS A 85 -11.48 15.30 -0.99
N ASP A 86 -11.48 14.42 -1.98
CA ASP A 86 -12.69 13.73 -2.42
C ASP A 86 -13.16 12.70 -1.40
N VAL A 87 -12.21 11.92 -0.88
CA VAL A 87 -12.47 10.84 0.07
C VAL A 87 -11.42 10.86 1.18
N ASP A 88 -11.88 10.64 2.42
CA ASP A 88 -11.02 10.56 3.60
C ASP A 88 -9.90 9.51 3.41
N PRO A 89 -8.62 9.93 3.45
CA PRO A 89 -7.51 9.02 3.25
C PRO A 89 -7.34 7.98 4.34
N LEU A 90 -7.81 8.22 5.57
CA LEU A 90 -7.81 7.17 6.59
C LEU A 90 -8.72 6.01 6.21
N LEU A 91 -9.87 6.32 5.63
CA LEU A 91 -10.85 5.32 5.23
C LEU A 91 -10.34 4.49 4.04
N ILE A 92 -9.76 5.16 3.04
CA ILE A 92 -9.14 4.48 1.88
C ILE A 92 -7.91 3.67 2.29
N ALA A 93 -7.13 4.12 3.28
CA ALA A 93 -6.00 3.36 3.82
C ALA A 93 -6.46 2.04 4.46
N CYS A 94 -7.49 2.08 5.31
CA CYS A 94 -8.09 0.86 5.88
C CYS A 94 -8.67 -0.05 4.79
N ALA A 95 -9.37 0.51 3.81
CA ALA A 95 -10.00 -0.25 2.74
C ALA A 95 -8.95 -0.93 1.85
N SER A 96 -7.83 -0.24 1.58
CA SER A 96 -6.70 -0.79 0.83
C SER A 96 -6.07 -1.98 1.55
N VAL A 97 -5.88 -1.89 2.86
CA VAL A 97 -5.32 -2.96 3.70
C VAL A 97 -6.26 -4.17 3.74
N PHE A 98 -7.56 -3.94 3.93
CA PHE A 98 -8.58 -4.99 3.92
C PHE A 98 -8.70 -5.67 2.54
N LEU A 99 -8.82 -4.90 1.47
CA LEU A 99 -8.93 -5.43 0.10
C LEU A 99 -7.67 -6.22 -0.30
N ALA A 100 -6.49 -5.70 -0.02
CA ALA A 100 -5.22 -6.39 -0.27
C ALA A 100 -5.16 -7.73 0.47
N SER A 101 -5.63 -7.78 1.73
CA SER A 101 -5.64 -9.03 2.49
C SER A 101 -6.58 -10.09 1.89
N LYS A 102 -7.68 -9.68 1.25
CA LYS A 102 -8.56 -10.61 0.53
C LYS A 102 -7.92 -11.11 -0.76
N VAL A 103 -7.27 -10.23 -1.51
CA VAL A 103 -6.66 -10.55 -2.81
C VAL A 103 -5.43 -11.46 -2.67
N GLU A 104 -4.61 -11.23 -1.65
CA GLU A 104 -3.41 -12.03 -1.34
C GLU A 104 -3.72 -13.27 -0.47
N GLU A 105 -5.00 -13.62 -0.34
CA GLU A 105 -5.50 -14.78 0.43
C GLU A 105 -5.08 -14.79 1.91
N HIS A 106 -4.88 -13.60 2.48
CA HIS A 106 -4.60 -13.37 3.89
C HIS A 106 -5.89 -13.02 4.65
N GLY A 107 -6.84 -13.97 4.70
CA GLY A 107 -8.22 -13.76 5.17
C GLY A 107 -8.43 -13.55 6.68
N LEU A 108 -7.43 -13.07 7.43
CA LEU A 108 -7.49 -12.95 8.90
C LEU A 108 -7.90 -11.55 9.40
N MET A 109 -8.07 -10.59 8.51
CA MET A 109 -8.24 -9.19 8.89
C MET A 109 -9.69 -8.74 8.72
N SER A 110 -10.28 -8.23 9.81
CA SER A 110 -11.61 -7.62 9.79
C SER A 110 -11.48 -6.11 9.66
N MET A 111 -12.26 -5.53 8.75
CA MET A 111 -12.32 -4.09 8.56
C MET A 111 -12.75 -3.34 9.84
N SER A 112 -13.64 -3.93 10.65
CA SER A 112 -14.03 -3.33 11.94
C SER A 112 -12.91 -3.32 12.98
N ASN A 113 -11.99 -4.29 12.91
CA ASN A 113 -10.80 -4.30 13.76
C ASN A 113 -9.81 -3.23 13.29
N LEU A 114 -9.61 -3.08 11.98
CA LEU A 114 -8.73 -2.05 11.41
C LEU A 114 -9.13 -0.64 11.84
N ILE A 115 -10.42 -0.31 11.86
CA ILE A 115 -10.86 1.02 12.32
C ILE A 115 -10.56 1.21 13.81
N LYS A 116 -10.80 0.18 14.62
CA LYS A 116 -10.54 0.22 16.07
C LYS A 116 -9.05 0.37 16.40
N THR A 117 -8.15 -0.05 15.50
CA THR A 117 -6.71 0.11 15.69
C THR A 117 -6.19 1.48 15.27
N ILE A 118 -6.92 2.27 14.46
CA ILE A 118 -6.51 3.63 14.03
C ILE A 118 -6.04 4.49 15.21
N PRO A 119 -6.79 4.64 16.33
CA PRO A 119 -6.35 5.49 17.44
C PRO A 119 -5.03 5.02 18.07
N ASN A 120 -4.75 3.71 18.05
CA ASN A 120 -3.48 3.17 18.55
C ASN A 120 -2.33 3.46 17.58
N CYS A 121 -2.55 3.28 16.27
CA CYS A 121 -1.55 3.58 15.25
C CYS A 121 -1.19 5.08 15.24
N LEU A 122 -2.17 5.94 15.47
CA LEU A 122 -2.00 7.40 15.50
C LEU A 122 -1.26 7.91 16.74
N LYS A 123 -1.03 7.10 17.78
CA LYS A 123 -0.17 7.49 18.92
C LYS A 123 1.25 7.86 18.51
N LYS A 124 1.74 7.31 17.38
CA LYS A 124 3.04 7.67 16.79
C LYS A 124 3.06 9.09 16.22
N TRP A 125 1.89 9.68 15.97
CA TRP A 125 1.70 11.01 15.39
C TRP A 125 0.69 11.81 16.22
N PRO A 126 1.09 12.28 17.43
CA PRO A 126 0.17 12.88 18.42
C PRO A 126 -0.52 14.16 17.94
N ASN A 127 -0.02 14.79 16.87
CA ASN A 127 -0.61 15.99 16.28
C ASN A 127 -1.84 15.69 15.41
N LEU A 128 -2.09 14.41 15.07
CA LEU A 128 -3.25 14.02 14.26
C LEU A 128 -4.39 13.56 15.16
N THR A 129 -5.43 14.38 15.27
CA THR A 129 -6.65 14.04 16.02
C THR A 129 -7.60 13.27 15.12
N TYR A 130 -7.97 12.05 15.54
CA TYR A 130 -8.97 11.24 14.84
C TYR A 130 -10.24 11.14 15.68
N ASP A 131 -11.34 11.67 15.14
CA ASP A 131 -12.66 11.47 15.71
C ASP A 131 -13.26 10.14 15.22
N ALA A 132 -13.20 9.13 16.08
CA ALA A 132 -13.68 7.78 15.80
C ALA A 132 -15.22 7.67 15.76
N SER A 133 -15.95 8.71 16.19
CA SER A 133 -17.40 8.62 16.41
C SER A 133 -18.25 8.65 15.13
N SER A 134 -17.69 9.06 13.99
CA SER A 134 -18.47 9.46 12.81
C SER A 134 -18.48 8.49 11.62
N LYS A 135 -17.67 7.42 11.57
CA LYS A 135 -17.29 6.83 10.26
C LYS A 135 -17.49 5.32 10.03
N ASN A 136 -18.26 4.63 10.88
CA ASN A 136 -18.55 3.20 10.65
C ASN A 136 -19.55 2.95 9.49
N SER A 137 -20.36 3.93 9.10
CA SER A 137 -21.43 3.74 8.11
C SER A 137 -20.98 3.72 6.65
N GLY A 138 -19.84 4.36 6.30
CA GLY A 138 -19.33 4.43 4.91
C GLY A 138 -18.28 3.37 4.57
N LEU A 139 -18.17 2.31 5.38
CA LEU A 139 -17.03 1.41 5.36
C LEU A 139 -16.98 0.50 4.13
N TYR A 140 -18.12 -0.11 3.81
CA TYR A 140 -18.27 -0.95 2.62
C TYR A 140 -18.33 -0.11 1.35
N ASP A 141 -18.84 1.12 1.44
CA ASP A 141 -18.84 2.07 0.33
C ASP A 141 -17.40 2.42 -0.07
N ALA A 142 -16.50 2.64 0.88
CA ALA A 142 -15.10 2.94 0.58
C ALA A 142 -14.36 1.79 -0.11
N GLU A 143 -14.65 0.54 0.26
CA GLU A 143 -14.12 -0.61 -0.46
C GLU A 143 -14.64 -0.67 -1.89
N PHE A 144 -15.94 -0.47 -2.09
CA PHE A 144 -16.55 -0.49 -3.42
C PHE A 144 -15.96 0.62 -4.31
N ILE A 145 -15.88 1.85 -3.78
CA ILE A 145 -15.27 3.00 -4.46
C ILE A 145 -13.81 2.71 -4.81
N LEU A 146 -13.05 2.06 -3.91
CA LEU A 146 -11.66 1.70 -4.19
C LEU A 146 -11.56 0.71 -5.35
N VAL A 147 -12.36 -0.35 -5.36
CA VAL A 147 -12.35 -1.36 -6.43
C VAL A 147 -12.73 -0.74 -7.78
N GLU A 148 -13.76 0.10 -7.78
CA GLU A 148 -14.21 0.83 -8.97
C GLU A 148 -13.11 1.75 -9.52
N MET A 149 -12.47 2.55 -8.66
CA MET A 149 -11.39 3.46 -9.07
C MET A 149 -10.13 2.74 -9.55
N LEU A 150 -9.93 1.49 -9.12
CA LEU A 150 -8.86 0.62 -9.58
C LEU A 150 -9.19 -0.11 -10.89
N ASP A 151 -10.35 0.13 -11.50
CA ASP A 151 -10.85 -0.60 -12.68
C ASP A 151 -10.79 -2.12 -12.49
N CYS A 152 -11.05 -2.61 -11.27
CA CYS A 152 -10.90 -4.02 -10.88
C CYS A 152 -9.48 -4.61 -11.09
N CYS A 153 -8.45 -3.78 -11.23
CA CYS A 153 -7.06 -4.20 -11.42
C CYS A 153 -6.37 -4.54 -10.10
N LEU A 154 -6.79 -5.67 -9.51
CA LEU A 154 -6.36 -6.10 -8.18
C LEU A 154 -5.02 -6.85 -8.17
N VAL A 155 -4.59 -7.43 -9.30
CA VAL A 155 -3.30 -8.15 -9.32
C VAL A 155 -2.15 -7.16 -9.42
N VAL A 156 -1.31 -7.09 -8.38
CA VAL A 156 -0.14 -6.23 -8.32
C VAL A 156 1.13 -7.08 -8.37
N TYR A 157 2.10 -6.63 -9.17
CA TYR A 157 3.42 -7.26 -9.28
C TYR A 157 4.41 -6.48 -8.43
N HIS A 158 5.15 -7.18 -7.57
CA HIS A 158 6.09 -6.59 -6.63
C HIS A 158 7.53 -6.98 -6.94
N PRO A 159 8.51 -6.13 -6.59
CA PRO A 159 9.93 -6.40 -6.87
C PRO A 159 10.53 -7.51 -6.00
N TYR A 160 9.82 -7.99 -4.95
CA TYR A 160 10.35 -9.02 -4.06
C TYR A 160 10.69 -10.33 -4.78
N ARG A 161 9.80 -10.81 -5.65
CA ARG A 161 9.99 -12.07 -6.38
C ARG A 161 11.18 -12.01 -7.35
N PRO A 162 11.27 -11.03 -8.29
CA PRO A 162 12.42 -10.96 -9.17
C PRO A 162 13.72 -10.70 -8.40
N LEU A 163 13.70 -9.92 -7.31
CA LEU A 163 14.88 -9.71 -6.46
C LEU A 163 15.40 -11.04 -5.90
N THR A 164 14.55 -11.89 -5.34
CA THR A 164 14.98 -13.20 -4.83
C THR A 164 15.58 -14.08 -5.93
N THR A 165 15.01 -14.07 -7.14
CA THR A 165 15.56 -14.81 -8.28
C THR A 165 16.93 -14.26 -8.70
N MET A 166 17.07 -12.94 -8.85
CA MET A 166 18.34 -12.30 -9.19
C MET A 166 19.42 -12.59 -8.16
N LEU A 167 19.09 -12.57 -6.87
CA LEU A 167 20.03 -12.91 -5.80
C LEU A 167 20.48 -14.37 -5.86
N GLN A 168 19.57 -15.30 -6.18
CA GLN A 168 19.91 -16.71 -6.37
C GLN A 168 20.83 -16.93 -7.57
N ASP A 169 20.61 -16.20 -8.66
CA ASP A 169 21.45 -16.27 -9.85
C ASP A 169 22.86 -15.72 -9.57
N ILE A 170 22.96 -14.59 -8.86
CA ILE A 170 24.25 -14.03 -8.41
C ILE A 170 24.99 -15.01 -7.51
N ALA A 171 24.32 -15.65 -6.55
CA ALA A 171 24.93 -16.61 -5.63
C ALA A 171 25.45 -17.88 -6.34
N ARG A 172 24.96 -18.18 -7.56
CA ARG A 172 25.43 -19.30 -8.39
C ARG A 172 26.56 -18.90 -9.33
N ASP A 173 26.84 -17.60 -9.50
CA ASP A 173 27.89 -17.12 -10.38
C ASP A 173 29.27 -17.29 -9.71
N PRO A 174 30.15 -18.16 -10.25
CA PRO A 174 31.47 -18.43 -9.67
C PRO A 174 32.44 -17.24 -9.74
N THR A 175 32.10 -16.16 -10.47
CA THR A 175 32.92 -14.95 -10.56
C THR A 175 32.73 -14.00 -9.37
N VAL A 176 31.61 -14.13 -8.65
CA VAL A 176 31.27 -13.31 -7.49
C VAL A 176 31.75 -14.02 -6.22
N LYS A 177 32.94 -13.66 -5.73
CA LYS A 177 33.59 -14.36 -4.61
C LYS A 177 33.12 -13.91 -3.21
N ASP A 178 32.48 -12.76 -3.10
CA ASP A 178 32.19 -12.11 -1.80
C ASP A 178 30.78 -11.49 -1.76
N PHE A 179 29.72 -12.28 -1.98
CA PHE A 179 28.37 -11.81 -1.68
C PHE A 179 28.02 -12.19 -0.22
N PRO A 180 28.11 -11.26 0.74
CA PRO A 180 27.72 -11.56 2.11
C PRO A 180 26.22 -11.93 2.16
N PRO A 181 25.80 -12.78 3.11
CA PRO A 181 24.39 -13.15 3.24
C PRO A 181 23.53 -11.90 3.40
N PHE A 182 22.48 -11.77 2.57
CA PHE A 182 21.58 -10.60 2.57
C PHE A 182 20.94 -10.34 3.95
N GLU A 183 20.78 -11.38 4.78
CA GLU A 183 20.28 -11.29 6.15
C GLU A 183 21.18 -10.50 7.10
N GLU A 184 22.49 -10.36 6.84
CA GLU A 184 23.39 -9.55 7.70
C GLU A 184 23.29 -8.05 7.42
N GLN A 185 22.82 -7.65 6.24
CA GLN A 185 22.83 -6.24 5.78
C GLN A 185 21.50 -5.52 5.97
N CYS A 186 20.39 -6.24 6.00
CA CYS A 186 19.07 -5.67 6.26
C CYS A 186 18.60 -6.17 7.63
N TRP A 187 18.25 -5.24 8.52
CA TRP A 187 17.88 -5.43 9.95
C TRP A 187 18.98 -5.23 11.00
N LYS A 188 19.72 -4.12 10.90
CA LYS A 188 20.15 -3.38 12.10
C LYS A 188 19.38 -2.08 12.21
#